data_AF-A0A2N2M3Z1-F1
#
_entry.id   AF-A0A2N2M3Z1-F1
#
_cell.length_a   1.000
_cell.length_b   1.000
_cell.length_c   1.000
_cell.angle_alpha   90.00
_cell.angle_beta   90.00
_cell.angle_gamma   90.00
#
_symmetry.space_group_name_H-M   'P 1'
#
loop_
_entity.id
_entity.type
_entity.pdbx_description
1 polymer ?
#
loop_
_entity_poly.entity_id
_entity_poly.type
_entity_poly.pdbx_seq_one_letter_code
_entity_poly.pdbx_strand_id
1 'polypeptide(L)'
;MPYQGEFANKASHVDFLNNPDIKRMLEECTYLKPPTDEEAQNLASQFIDPPALVDQQLPEFIIAIDGSNYEVNIDDKLPSTKFGFIKVGVVLIKLTEFGDLKVGKFVDPFRVAALKDKNTSLTFFIPSANINWKDQGNVRDSFRALFDQQLYDERTRFIPNDPSTSLRSTLFTLASLRPRGMGTETSDKLKIHKCPSCDQGPITVEDVPTQQYCPHCNKEVYPGDCLRLWEEVNDFQSNQVVISRM
;
A
#
# COMPACT_ATOMS: atom_id res chain seq x y z
N MET A 1 -11.54 17.04 -11.74
CA MET A 1 -12.12 18.28 -12.28
C MET A 1 -12.96 17.91 -13.49
N PRO A 2 -14.27 18.22 -13.52
CA PRO A 2 -15.20 17.75 -14.55
C PRO A 2 -15.05 18.38 -15.95
N TYR A 3 -14.30 19.47 -16.14
CA TYR A 3 -14.18 20.13 -17.45
C TYR A 3 -12.79 20.08 -18.07
N GLN A 4 -12.75 20.03 -19.41
CA GLN A 4 -11.52 20.04 -20.19
C GLN A 4 -10.82 21.42 -20.04
N GLY A 5 -9.59 21.43 -19.54
CA GLY A 5 -8.84 22.67 -19.23
C GLY A 5 -9.13 23.27 -17.85
N GLU A 6 -9.94 22.60 -17.02
CA GLU A 6 -10.21 23.03 -15.65
C GLU A 6 -9.04 22.66 -14.74
N PHE A 7 -8.29 23.68 -14.32
CA PHE A 7 -7.25 23.53 -13.31
C PHE A 7 -7.90 23.53 -11.93
N ALA A 8 -7.36 22.71 -11.01
CA ALA A 8 -7.70 22.79 -9.60
C ALA A 8 -7.60 24.26 -9.13
N ASN A 9 -8.58 24.73 -8.36
CA ASN A 9 -8.59 26.10 -7.88
C ASN A 9 -7.34 26.37 -7.02
N LYS A 10 -6.38 27.11 -7.58
CA LYS A 10 -5.12 27.45 -6.92
C LYS A 10 -5.21 28.73 -6.08
N ALA A 11 -6.41 29.31 -5.90
CA ALA A 11 -6.58 30.56 -5.17
C ALA A 11 -6.05 30.47 -3.74
N SER A 12 -6.20 29.33 -3.06
CA SER A 12 -5.64 29.10 -1.72
C SER A 12 -4.11 29.12 -1.69
N HIS A 13 -3.43 28.86 -2.81
CA HIS A 13 -1.96 28.97 -2.89
C HIS A 13 -1.49 30.42 -2.95
N VAL A 14 -2.34 31.36 -3.37
CA VAL A 14 -2.01 32.79 -3.43
C VAL A 14 -1.76 33.35 -2.02
N ASP A 15 -2.51 32.85 -1.03
CA ASP A 15 -2.34 33.25 0.37
C ASP A 15 -0.97 32.85 0.93
N PHE A 16 -0.47 31.65 0.58
CA PHE A 16 0.88 31.22 0.94
C PHE A 16 1.95 32.05 0.22
N LEU A 17 1.79 32.30 -1.08
CA LEU A 17 2.75 33.08 -1.87
C LEU A 17 2.83 34.55 -1.43
N ASN A 18 1.74 35.10 -0.90
CA ASN A 18 1.70 36.48 -0.41
C ASN A 18 1.96 36.62 1.09
N ASN A 19 2.12 35.51 1.82
CA ASN A 19 2.45 35.55 3.22
C ASN A 19 3.86 36.16 3.41
N PRO A 20 3.98 37.30 4.12
CA PRO A 20 5.26 38.00 4.29
C PRO A 20 6.27 37.18 5.09
N ASP A 21 5.83 36.31 6.02
CA ASP A 21 6.72 35.45 6.78
C ASP A 21 7.36 34.37 5.90
N ILE A 22 6.60 33.83 4.93
CA ILE A 22 7.12 32.87 3.96
C ILE A 22 8.13 33.54 3.03
N LYS A 23 7.83 34.75 2.53
CA LYS A 23 8.78 35.50 1.67
C LYS A 23 10.09 35.77 2.40
N ARG A 24 10.01 36.29 3.64
CA ARG A 24 11.19 36.53 4.49
C ARG A 24 11.99 35.24 4.73
N MET A 25 11.32 34.16 5.11
CA MET A 25 11.98 32.87 5.34
C MET A 25 12.67 32.34 4.07
N LEU A 26 12.07 32.49 2.90
CA LEU A 26 12.67 32.08 1.63
C LEU A 26 13.90 32.93 1.27
N GLU A 27 13.88 34.24 1.57
CA GLU A 27 15.04 35.13 1.39
C GLU A 27 16.20 34.78 2.32
N GLU A 28 15.91 34.23 3.51
CA GLU A 28 16.91 33.75 4.48
C GLU A 28 17.45 32.34 4.13
N CYS A 29 16.79 31.59 3.24
CA CYS A 29 17.21 30.27 2.82
C CYS A 29 18.26 30.33 1.69
N THR A 30 19.26 29.46 1.75
CA THR A 30 20.22 29.23 0.65
C THR A 30 20.13 27.80 0.16
N TYR A 31 20.35 27.58 -1.14
CA TYR A 31 20.48 26.24 -1.69
C TYR A 31 21.74 25.55 -1.13
N LEU A 32 21.60 24.34 -0.60
CA LEU A 32 22.75 23.48 -0.24
C LEU A 32 23.56 23.09 -1.49
N LYS A 33 22.86 22.85 -2.60
CA LYS A 33 23.42 22.63 -3.93
C LYS A 33 22.47 23.22 -4.96
N PRO A 34 22.85 24.30 -5.67
CA PRO A 34 22.01 24.84 -6.72
C PRO A 34 21.93 23.83 -7.88
N PRO A 35 20.74 23.59 -8.45
CA PRO A 35 20.62 22.75 -9.64
C PRO A 35 21.37 23.41 -10.79
N THR A 36 22.18 22.64 -11.50
CA THR A 36 22.86 23.13 -12.72
C THR A 36 22.05 22.78 -13.95
N ASP A 37 22.14 23.62 -15.00
CA ASP A 37 21.48 23.34 -16.28
C ASP A 37 21.96 22.01 -16.88
N GLU A 38 23.23 21.64 -16.64
CA GLU A 38 23.80 20.36 -17.08
C GLU A 38 23.17 19.17 -16.34
N GLU A 39 22.97 19.25 -15.03
CA GLU A 39 22.24 18.21 -14.28
C GLU A 39 20.79 18.08 -14.72
N ALA A 40 20.12 19.21 -15.03
CA ALA A 40 18.76 19.22 -15.54
C ALA A 40 18.67 18.55 -16.93
N GLN A 41 19.62 18.85 -17.83
CA GLN A 41 19.71 18.20 -19.15
C GLN A 41 20.03 16.71 -19.03
N ASN A 42 20.95 16.34 -18.15
CA ASN A 42 21.28 14.93 -17.88
C ASN A 42 20.07 14.18 -17.33
N LEU A 43 19.29 14.78 -16.43
CA LEU A 43 18.05 14.20 -15.93
C LEU A 43 16.99 14.08 -17.06
N ALA A 44 16.80 15.14 -17.85
CA ALA A 44 15.86 15.14 -18.96
C ALA A 44 16.20 14.05 -20.00
N SER A 45 17.49 13.82 -20.26
CA SER A 45 17.96 12.79 -21.20
C SER A 45 17.67 11.35 -20.77
N GLN A 46 17.35 11.11 -19.49
CA GLN A 46 16.92 9.80 -19.00
C GLN A 46 15.47 9.48 -19.36
N PHE A 47 14.68 10.50 -19.72
CA PHE A 47 13.32 10.30 -20.18
C PHE A 47 13.34 9.97 -21.67
N ILE A 48 12.59 8.94 -22.02
CA ILE A 48 12.31 8.59 -23.41
C ILE A 48 10.94 9.15 -23.77
N ASP A 49 10.78 9.58 -25.03
CA ASP A 49 9.46 9.88 -25.54
C ASP A 49 8.59 8.63 -25.39
N PRO A 50 7.33 8.78 -24.91
CA PRO A 50 6.42 7.65 -24.88
C PRO A 50 6.28 7.11 -26.30
N PRO A 51 6.26 5.77 -26.47
CA PRO A 51 6.13 5.18 -27.79
C PRO A 51 4.90 5.74 -28.50
N ALA A 52 5.05 6.11 -29.78
CA ALA A 52 3.94 6.60 -30.57
C ALA A 52 2.83 5.54 -30.58
N LEU A 53 1.66 5.91 -30.07
CA LEU A 53 0.48 5.05 -30.01
C LEU A 53 -0.09 4.90 -31.43
N VAL A 54 0.52 4.06 -32.25
CA VAL A 54 -0.01 3.68 -33.57
C VAL A 54 -0.72 2.34 -33.40
N ASP A 55 -2.04 2.35 -33.64
CA ASP A 55 -2.91 1.16 -33.67
C ASP A 55 -2.88 0.24 -32.43
N GLN A 56 -2.69 0.78 -31.23
CA GLN A 56 -2.87 -0.02 -30.02
C GLN A 56 -4.34 -0.16 -29.64
N GLN A 57 -4.83 -1.39 -29.68
CA GLN A 57 -6.13 -1.77 -29.14
C GLN A 57 -6.14 -1.51 -27.62
N LEU A 58 -7.13 -0.75 -27.15
CA LEU A 58 -7.30 -0.50 -25.72
C LEU A 58 -7.55 -1.81 -24.96
N PRO A 59 -7.09 -1.93 -23.70
CA PRO A 59 -7.33 -3.12 -22.90
C PRO A 59 -8.83 -3.34 -22.68
N GLU A 60 -9.29 -4.58 -22.66
CA GLU A 60 -10.71 -4.86 -22.40
C GLU A 60 -11.12 -4.45 -20.98
N PHE A 61 -10.20 -4.58 -20.02
CA PHE A 61 -10.43 -4.33 -18.60
C PHE A 61 -9.42 -3.36 -18.01
N ILE A 62 -9.91 -2.51 -17.11
CA ILE A 62 -9.11 -1.64 -16.25
C ILE A 62 -9.39 -2.02 -14.80
N ILE A 63 -8.35 -2.22 -14.02
CA ILE A 63 -8.46 -2.37 -12.57
C ILE A 63 -8.06 -1.03 -11.95
N ALA A 64 -9.00 -0.42 -11.21
CA ALA A 64 -8.74 0.77 -10.42
C ALA A 64 -8.67 0.37 -8.95
N ILE A 65 -7.58 0.73 -8.28
CA ILE A 65 -7.33 0.45 -6.86
C ILE A 65 -7.15 1.80 -6.16
N ASP A 66 -7.91 2.03 -5.10
CA ASP A 66 -7.77 3.20 -4.24
C ASP A 66 -7.73 2.77 -2.77
N GLY A 67 -6.91 3.46 -1.98
CA GLY A 67 -6.64 3.14 -0.59
C GLY A 67 -6.92 4.34 0.31
N SER A 68 -7.54 4.10 1.44
CA SER A 68 -7.68 5.11 2.50
C SER A 68 -7.20 4.53 3.81
N ASN A 69 -6.52 5.37 4.59
CA ASN A 69 -6.03 5.01 5.91
C ASN A 69 -6.54 5.97 6.97
N TYR A 70 -6.70 5.46 8.18
CA TYR A 70 -7.12 6.25 9.32
C TYR A 70 -6.59 5.64 10.62
N GLU A 71 -6.03 6.47 11.50
CA GLU A 71 -5.59 6.06 12.82
C GLU A 71 -6.47 6.73 13.87
N VAL A 72 -6.99 5.94 14.82
CA VAL A 72 -7.83 6.42 15.92
C VAL A 72 -7.13 6.26 17.25
N ASN A 73 -7.41 7.18 18.17
CA ASN A 73 -7.18 6.96 19.59
C ASN A 73 -8.41 6.26 20.18
N ILE A 74 -8.20 5.23 21.01
CA ILE A 74 -9.28 4.56 21.74
C ILE A 74 -9.81 5.46 22.86
N ASP A 75 -8.91 6.18 23.53
CA ASP A 75 -9.21 7.19 24.54
C ASP A 75 -8.17 8.34 24.51
N ASP A 76 -8.43 9.38 25.28
CA ASP A 76 -7.56 10.56 25.40
C ASP A 76 -6.46 10.41 26.47
N LYS A 77 -6.20 9.18 26.96
CA LYS A 77 -5.20 8.96 28.02
C LYS A 77 -3.78 8.87 27.43
N LEU A 78 -2.80 9.12 28.29
CA LEU A 78 -1.38 8.97 27.97
C LEU A 78 -0.76 7.82 28.80
N PRO A 79 0.02 6.91 28.19
CA PRO A 79 0.32 6.83 26.76
C PRO A 79 -0.92 6.49 25.91
N SER A 80 -1.02 7.08 24.71
CA SER A 80 -2.19 6.92 23.84
C SER A 80 -2.30 5.50 23.32
N THR A 81 -3.50 4.92 23.44
CA THR A 81 -3.80 3.61 22.84
C THR A 81 -4.43 3.84 21.47
N LYS A 82 -3.79 3.35 20.41
CA LYS A 82 -4.15 3.68 19.03
C LYS A 82 -4.33 2.47 18.14
N PHE A 83 -5.30 2.56 17.23
CA PHE A 83 -5.59 1.53 16.24
C PHE A 83 -5.65 2.14 14.83
N GLY A 84 -5.07 1.44 13.86
CA GLY A 84 -5.10 1.81 12.45
C GLY A 84 -6.14 1.03 11.67
N PHE A 85 -6.79 1.69 10.72
CA PHE A 85 -7.67 1.09 9.72
C PHE A 85 -7.19 1.43 8.34
N ILE A 86 -7.22 0.45 7.44
CA ILE A 86 -6.87 0.61 6.04
C ILE A 86 -8.00 0.00 5.22
N LYS A 87 -8.56 0.78 4.32
CA LYS A 87 -9.60 0.32 3.41
C LYS A 87 -9.09 0.44 1.98
N VAL A 88 -9.03 -0.69 1.30
CA VAL A 88 -8.66 -0.81 -0.11
C VAL A 88 -9.94 -1.07 -0.90
N GLY A 89 -10.27 -0.18 -1.83
CA GLY A 89 -11.36 -0.36 -2.79
C GLY A 89 -10.78 -0.78 -4.15
N VAL A 90 -11.40 -1.77 -4.77
CA VAL A 90 -11.01 -2.28 -6.09
C VAL A 90 -12.24 -2.29 -6.99
N VAL A 91 -12.12 -1.63 -8.13
CA VAL A 91 -13.16 -1.63 -9.17
C VAL A 91 -12.57 -2.22 -10.45
N LEU A 92 -13.22 -3.26 -10.96
CA LEU A 92 -12.94 -3.79 -12.29
C LEU A 92 -13.89 -3.13 -13.31
N ILE A 93 -13.33 -2.36 -14.23
CA ILE A 93 -14.05 -1.61 -15.25
C ILE A 93 -13.85 -2.31 -16.59
N LYS A 94 -14.94 -2.76 -17.22
CA LYS A 94 -14.90 -3.20 -18.62
C LYS A 94 -15.03 -1.99 -19.53
N LEU A 95 -14.06 -1.76 -20.42
CA LEU A 95 -14.05 -0.54 -21.25
C LEU A 95 -15.25 -0.40 -22.18
N THR A 96 -15.79 -1.53 -22.66
CA THR A 96 -17.02 -1.51 -23.47
C THR A 96 -18.21 -1.01 -22.65
N GLU A 97 -18.40 -1.54 -21.43
CA GLU A 97 -19.47 -1.09 -20.53
C GLU A 97 -19.32 0.39 -20.16
N PHE A 98 -18.08 0.84 -19.96
CA PHE A 98 -17.78 2.24 -19.67
C PHE A 98 -18.07 3.15 -20.87
N GLY A 99 -17.74 2.73 -22.09
CA GLY A 99 -18.09 3.44 -23.32
C GLY A 99 -19.61 3.54 -23.54
N ASP A 100 -20.33 2.48 -23.20
CA ASP A 100 -21.80 2.37 -23.32
C ASP A 100 -22.57 3.17 -22.25
N LEU A 101 -21.87 3.82 -21.32
CA LEU A 101 -22.49 4.77 -20.38
C LEU A 101 -23.01 6.03 -21.07
N LYS A 102 -22.44 6.37 -22.22
CA LYS A 102 -22.79 7.58 -22.97
C LYS A 102 -24.08 7.36 -23.76
N VAL A 103 -25.13 8.08 -23.38
CA VAL A 103 -26.40 8.14 -24.10
C VAL A 103 -26.50 9.51 -24.75
N GLY A 104 -26.12 9.61 -26.02
CA GLY A 104 -26.04 10.87 -26.75
C GLY A 104 -24.97 11.81 -26.19
N LYS A 105 -25.36 12.94 -25.61
CA LYS A 105 -24.46 13.89 -24.92
C LYS A 105 -24.42 13.70 -23.40
N PHE A 106 -25.25 12.80 -22.87
CA PHE A 106 -25.40 12.59 -21.43
C PHE A 106 -24.84 11.22 -21.03
N VAL A 107 -24.71 11.02 -19.72
CA VAL A 107 -24.28 9.77 -19.11
C VAL A 107 -25.47 9.21 -18.34
N ASP A 108 -25.76 7.91 -18.50
CA ASP A 108 -26.83 7.25 -17.75
C ASP A 108 -26.40 7.05 -16.27
N PRO A 109 -27.02 7.76 -15.31
CA PRO A 109 -26.63 7.69 -13.90
C PRO A 109 -26.91 6.32 -13.27
N PHE A 110 -27.90 5.57 -13.76
CA PHE A 110 -28.22 4.23 -13.25
C PHE A 110 -27.16 3.21 -13.67
N ARG A 111 -26.67 3.31 -14.90
CA ARG A 111 -25.54 2.47 -15.36
C ARG A 111 -24.25 2.79 -14.63
N VAL A 112 -24.01 4.07 -14.33
CA VAL A 112 -22.87 4.49 -13.49
C VAL A 112 -22.99 3.90 -12.08
N ALA A 113 -24.19 3.95 -11.47
CA ALA A 113 -24.43 3.35 -10.16
C ALA A 113 -24.18 1.83 -10.19
N ALA A 114 -24.72 1.12 -11.19
CA ALA A 114 -24.50 -0.31 -11.34
C ALA A 114 -23.02 -0.70 -11.52
N LEU A 115 -22.21 0.14 -12.19
CA LEU A 115 -20.76 -0.04 -12.25
C LEU A 115 -20.09 0.17 -10.89
N LYS A 116 -20.56 1.12 -10.09
CA LYS A 116 -20.05 1.35 -8.72
C LYS A 116 -20.37 0.19 -7.78
N ASP A 117 -21.50 -0.50 -7.99
CA ASP A 117 -21.88 -1.66 -7.19
C ASP A 117 -20.96 -2.88 -7.42
N LYS A 118 -20.19 -2.90 -8.53
CA LYS A 118 -19.13 -3.90 -8.79
C LYS A 118 -17.82 -3.62 -8.02
N ASN A 119 -17.84 -2.71 -7.05
CA ASN A 119 -16.70 -2.41 -6.19
C ASN A 119 -16.52 -3.47 -5.11
N THR A 120 -15.34 -4.06 -5.03
CA THR A 120 -14.93 -4.90 -3.91
C THR A 120 -14.07 -4.08 -2.97
N SER A 121 -14.47 -3.99 -1.70
CA SER A 121 -13.65 -3.34 -0.68
C SER A 121 -13.13 -4.32 0.35
N LEU A 122 -11.85 -4.23 0.66
CA LEU A 122 -11.18 -4.98 1.71
C LEU A 122 -10.75 -4.01 2.81
N THR A 123 -10.98 -4.38 4.07
CA THR A 123 -10.60 -3.55 5.23
C THR A 123 -9.64 -4.31 6.14
N PHE A 124 -8.46 -3.76 6.35
CA PHE A 124 -7.50 -4.20 7.35
C PHE A 124 -7.57 -3.32 8.58
N PHE A 125 -7.18 -3.88 9.70
CA PHE A 125 -7.00 -3.15 10.93
C PHE A 125 -5.71 -3.58 11.61
N ILE A 126 -5.00 -2.65 12.23
CA ILE A 126 -3.68 -2.93 12.82
C ILE A 126 -3.50 -2.25 14.17
N PRO A 127 -2.76 -2.86 15.12
CA PRO A 127 -2.34 -2.16 16.32
C PRO A 127 -1.37 -1.05 15.92
N SER A 128 -1.62 0.17 16.41
CA SER A 128 -0.74 1.30 16.15
C SER A 128 0.08 1.67 17.39
N ALA A 129 -0.51 1.88 18.55
CA ALA A 129 0.27 2.23 19.74
C ALA A 129 -0.37 1.63 20.99
N ASN A 130 0.47 1.17 21.93
CA ASN A 130 0.06 0.65 23.23
C ASN A 130 -0.98 -0.49 23.16
N ILE A 131 -0.91 -1.33 22.13
CA ILE A 131 -1.81 -2.48 21.94
C ILE A 131 -1.00 -3.76 21.87
N ASN A 132 -1.31 -4.67 22.78
CA ASN A 132 -0.82 -6.04 22.76
C ASN A 132 -1.97 -6.97 22.34
N TRP A 133 -1.90 -7.48 21.11
CA TRP A 133 -2.90 -8.39 20.57
C TRP A 133 -2.57 -9.82 20.96
N LYS A 134 -3.49 -10.51 21.63
CA LYS A 134 -3.34 -11.92 22.07
C LYS A 134 -2.01 -12.21 22.79
N ASP A 135 -1.57 -11.30 23.65
CA ASP A 135 -0.37 -11.46 24.48
C ASP A 135 0.95 -11.67 23.70
N GLN A 136 1.04 -11.17 22.47
CA GLN A 136 2.25 -11.16 21.63
C GLN A 136 3.44 -10.40 22.26
N GLY A 137 3.16 -9.55 23.25
CA GLY A 137 4.14 -8.92 24.14
C GLY A 137 4.40 -7.46 23.82
N ASN A 138 4.40 -7.07 22.55
CA ASN A 138 4.59 -5.69 22.11
C ASN A 138 3.76 -5.38 20.84
N VAL A 139 3.69 -4.11 20.44
CA VAL A 139 2.88 -3.68 19.28
C VAL A 139 3.45 -4.25 17.99
N ARG A 140 4.78 -4.27 17.86
CA ARG A 140 5.45 -4.78 16.67
C ARG A 140 5.12 -6.25 16.39
N ASP A 141 5.17 -7.10 17.40
CA ASP A 141 4.85 -8.53 17.28
C ASP A 141 3.34 -8.73 17.13
N SER A 142 2.52 -7.91 17.80
CA SER A 142 1.08 -7.85 17.58
C SER A 142 0.71 -7.52 16.14
N PHE A 143 1.40 -6.53 15.55
CA PHE A 143 1.24 -6.11 14.16
C PHE A 143 1.59 -7.25 13.22
N ARG A 144 2.77 -7.88 13.40
CA ARG A 144 3.26 -8.96 12.54
C ARG A 144 2.25 -10.12 12.49
N ALA A 145 1.83 -10.59 13.66
CA ALA A 145 0.90 -11.71 13.78
C ALA A 145 -0.48 -11.39 13.22
N LEU A 146 -1.02 -10.20 13.54
CA LEU A 146 -2.34 -9.80 13.07
C LEU A 146 -2.35 -9.53 11.56
N PHE A 147 -1.30 -8.92 11.02
CA PHE A 147 -1.19 -8.66 9.59
C PHE A 147 -1.18 -9.96 8.79
N ASP A 148 -0.37 -10.95 9.21
CA ASP A 148 -0.35 -12.26 8.55
C ASP A 148 -1.68 -13.00 8.67
N GLN A 149 -2.32 -12.98 9.84
CA GLN A 149 -3.66 -13.56 10.02
C GLN A 149 -4.65 -12.93 9.02
N GLN A 150 -4.61 -11.61 8.85
CA GLN A 150 -5.51 -10.91 7.95
C GLN A 150 -5.23 -11.20 6.47
N LEU A 151 -3.99 -11.49 6.08
CA LEU A 151 -3.65 -11.90 4.71
C LEU A 151 -4.14 -13.32 4.37
N TYR A 152 -4.32 -14.18 5.38
CA TYR A 152 -4.81 -15.55 5.21
C TYR A 152 -6.34 -15.70 5.43
N ASP A 153 -6.99 -14.62 5.86
CA ASP A 153 -8.40 -14.58 6.22
C ASP A 153 -9.33 -14.90 5.02
N GLU A 154 -10.48 -15.50 5.28
CA GLU A 154 -11.50 -15.85 4.28
C GLU A 154 -11.90 -14.67 3.39
N ARG A 155 -11.97 -13.46 3.94
CA ARG A 155 -12.31 -12.23 3.19
C ARG A 155 -11.28 -11.85 2.13
N THR A 156 -10.08 -12.42 2.18
CA THR A 156 -9.00 -12.18 1.21
C THR A 156 -8.89 -13.27 0.16
N ARG A 157 -9.74 -14.30 0.23
CA ARG A 157 -9.75 -15.41 -0.71
C ARG A 157 -10.59 -15.05 -1.93
N PHE A 158 -10.04 -15.31 -3.11
CA PHE A 158 -10.81 -15.19 -4.35
C PHE A 158 -11.89 -16.29 -4.44
N ILE A 159 -11.57 -17.51 -3.99
CA ILE A 159 -12.51 -18.62 -3.82
C ILE A 159 -12.68 -18.87 -2.32
N PRO A 160 -13.87 -18.63 -1.73
CA PRO A 160 -14.06 -18.62 -0.27
C PRO A 160 -13.52 -19.87 0.48
N ASN A 161 -13.69 -21.04 -0.12
CA ASN A 161 -13.31 -22.32 0.47
C ASN A 161 -11.90 -22.81 0.08
N ASP A 162 -11.14 -22.01 -0.66
CA ASP A 162 -9.79 -22.36 -1.12
C ASP A 162 -8.74 -21.38 -0.56
N PRO A 163 -8.00 -21.78 0.49
CA PRO A 163 -6.96 -20.94 1.10
C PRO A 163 -5.83 -20.55 0.14
N SER A 164 -5.58 -21.33 -0.92
CA SER A 164 -4.54 -21.05 -1.92
C SER A 164 -4.86 -19.82 -2.78
N THR A 165 -6.08 -19.29 -2.66
CA THR A 165 -6.53 -18.09 -3.34
C THR A 165 -6.52 -16.84 -2.45
N SER A 166 -5.92 -16.94 -1.25
CA SER A 166 -5.77 -15.82 -0.32
C SER A 166 -4.76 -14.77 -0.80
N LEU A 167 -4.80 -13.58 -0.20
CA LEU A 167 -3.75 -12.57 -0.42
C LEU A 167 -2.39 -13.05 0.08
N ARG A 168 -2.34 -13.90 1.11
CA ARG A 168 -1.10 -14.55 1.54
C ARG A 168 -0.52 -15.42 0.43
N SER A 169 -1.31 -16.29 -0.21
CA SER A 169 -0.84 -17.11 -1.32
C SER A 169 -0.43 -16.29 -2.55
N THR A 170 -1.11 -15.15 -2.77
CA THR A 170 -0.67 -14.15 -3.77
C THR A 170 0.71 -13.58 -3.41
N LEU A 171 0.96 -13.24 -2.13
CA LEU A 171 2.26 -12.80 -1.66
C LEU A 171 3.35 -13.86 -1.90
N PHE A 172 3.07 -15.14 -1.67
CA PHE A 172 4.01 -16.23 -2.00
C PHE A 172 4.31 -16.30 -3.50
N THR A 173 3.28 -16.18 -4.34
CA THR A 173 3.45 -16.15 -5.80
C THR A 173 4.30 -14.99 -6.27
N LEU A 174 4.10 -13.79 -5.72
CA LEU A 174 4.93 -12.62 -6.03
C LEU A 174 6.35 -12.77 -5.48
N ALA A 175 6.48 -13.35 -4.28
CA ALA A 175 7.77 -13.53 -3.63
C ALA A 175 8.67 -14.55 -4.36
N SER A 176 8.08 -15.54 -5.03
CA SER A 176 8.82 -16.55 -5.81
C SER A 176 9.51 -15.94 -7.02
N LEU A 177 9.00 -14.82 -7.53
CA LEU A 177 9.52 -14.06 -8.67
C LEU A 177 10.58 -13.01 -8.29
N ARG A 178 10.92 -12.87 -7.00
CA ARG A 178 11.85 -11.82 -6.57
C ARG A 178 13.27 -12.06 -7.11
N PRO A 179 13.96 -11.00 -7.57
CA PRO A 179 15.32 -11.11 -8.10
C PRO A 179 16.35 -11.36 -6.99
N ARG A 180 17.62 -11.54 -7.39
CA ARG A 180 18.79 -11.60 -6.47
C ARG A 180 18.75 -12.76 -5.45
N GLY A 181 18.27 -13.93 -5.88
CA GLY A 181 18.27 -15.14 -5.05
C GLY A 181 17.21 -15.15 -3.94
N MET A 182 16.34 -14.15 -3.89
CA MET A 182 15.19 -14.09 -2.97
C MET A 182 13.95 -14.81 -3.50
N GLY A 183 13.90 -15.07 -4.80
CA GLY A 183 12.95 -15.96 -5.43
C GLY A 183 13.19 -17.42 -5.02
N THR A 184 12.10 -18.18 -5.03
CA THR A 184 12.04 -19.61 -4.72
C THR A 184 11.68 -20.44 -5.94
N GLU A 185 11.31 -19.82 -7.07
CA GLU A 185 10.79 -20.44 -8.30
C GLU A 185 9.44 -21.17 -8.12
N THR A 186 9.11 -21.55 -6.88
CA THR A 186 7.86 -22.19 -6.49
C THR A 186 7.04 -21.26 -5.59
N SER A 187 5.71 -21.27 -5.76
CA SER A 187 4.76 -20.46 -5.00
C SER A 187 4.36 -21.06 -3.65
N ASP A 188 4.93 -22.20 -3.26
CA ASP A 188 4.71 -22.83 -1.95
C ASP A 188 5.68 -22.32 -0.88
N LYS A 189 6.74 -21.60 -1.29
CA LYS A 189 7.84 -21.14 -0.44
C LYS A 189 8.10 -19.66 -0.59
N LEU A 190 8.52 -19.03 0.49
CA LEU A 190 8.87 -17.61 0.55
C LEU A 190 10.12 -17.41 1.40
N LYS A 191 11.02 -16.54 0.96
CA LYS A 191 12.21 -16.14 1.74
C LYS A 191 12.00 -14.81 2.47
N ILE A 192 12.10 -14.81 3.79
CA ILE A 192 12.17 -13.61 4.63
C ILE A 192 13.63 -13.14 4.69
N HIS A 193 13.88 -11.83 4.61
CA HIS A 193 15.24 -11.28 4.52
C HIS A 193 16.04 -11.54 5.79
N LYS A 194 15.41 -11.29 6.94
CA LYS A 194 15.99 -11.46 8.27
C LYS A 194 14.90 -11.69 9.31
N CYS A 195 15.22 -12.41 10.38
CA CYS A 195 14.34 -12.59 11.51
C CYS A 195 14.07 -11.26 12.21
N PRO A 196 12.80 -10.90 12.51
CA PRO A 196 12.49 -9.68 13.25
C PRO A 196 12.97 -9.63 14.71
N SER A 197 13.48 -10.76 15.21
CA SER A 197 13.95 -10.87 16.59
C SER A 197 15.45 -11.07 16.75
N CYS A 198 16.14 -11.72 15.82
CA CYS A 198 17.58 -11.97 15.92
C CYS A 198 18.38 -11.49 14.71
N ASP A 199 17.73 -10.86 13.72
CA ASP A 199 18.30 -10.34 12.48
C ASP A 199 19.03 -11.36 11.59
N GLN A 200 18.99 -12.66 11.92
CA GLN A 200 19.56 -13.72 11.09
C GLN A 200 18.65 -14.06 9.92
N GLY A 201 19.23 -14.35 8.76
CA GLY A 201 18.50 -14.74 7.56
C GLY A 201 19.42 -14.96 6.35
N PRO A 202 18.86 -15.31 5.18
CA PRO A 202 17.42 -15.42 4.90
C PRO A 202 16.77 -16.64 5.57
N ILE A 203 15.46 -16.56 5.83
CA ILE A 203 14.65 -17.66 6.39
C ILE A 203 13.61 -18.08 5.37
N THR A 204 13.53 -19.36 5.05
CA THR A 204 12.48 -19.89 4.17
C THR A 204 11.28 -20.31 5.00
N VAL A 205 10.10 -19.86 4.60
CA VAL A 205 8.80 -20.26 5.14
C VAL A 205 7.92 -20.85 4.04
N GLU A 206 6.95 -21.67 4.41
CA GLU A 206 6.02 -22.37 3.53
C GLU A 206 4.60 -21.79 3.62
N ASP A 207 3.80 -21.89 2.56
CA ASP A 207 2.40 -21.42 2.56
C ASP A 207 1.48 -22.43 3.25
N VAL A 208 1.66 -22.58 4.56
CA VAL A 208 0.91 -23.52 5.40
C VAL A 208 0.18 -22.77 6.52
N PRO A 209 -0.97 -23.27 7.02
CA PRO A 209 -1.70 -22.62 8.10
C PRO A 209 -0.98 -22.70 9.45
N THR A 210 0.00 -23.60 9.59
CA THR A 210 0.74 -23.80 10.84
C THR A 210 1.75 -22.70 11.08
N GLN A 211 1.84 -22.22 12.32
CA GLN A 211 2.83 -21.24 12.74
C GLN A 211 4.26 -21.75 12.49
N GLN A 212 5.11 -20.87 11.97
CA GLN A 212 6.50 -21.17 11.66
C GLN A 212 7.44 -20.37 12.57
N TYR A 213 8.65 -20.89 12.76
CA TYR A 213 9.62 -20.36 13.72
C TYR A 213 10.98 -20.14 13.05
N CYS A 214 11.69 -19.12 13.51
CA CYS A 214 13.06 -18.84 13.07
C CYS A 214 13.99 -19.99 13.50
N PRO A 215 14.79 -20.58 12.59
CA PRO A 215 15.70 -21.68 12.92
C PRO A 215 16.85 -21.27 13.86
N HIS A 216 17.08 -19.97 14.05
CA HIS A 216 18.20 -19.44 14.85
C HIS A 216 17.81 -19.06 16.28
N CYS A 217 16.60 -18.53 16.48
CA CYS A 217 16.14 -18.06 17.79
C CYS A 217 14.82 -18.65 18.27
N ASN A 218 14.20 -19.52 17.46
CA ASN A 218 12.93 -20.20 17.73
C ASN A 218 11.75 -19.26 18.03
N LYS A 219 11.83 -17.99 17.66
CA LYS A 219 10.70 -17.06 17.70
C LYS A 219 9.86 -17.14 16.45
N GLU A 220 8.59 -16.79 16.57
CA GLU A 220 7.62 -16.79 15.49
C GLU A 220 8.07 -15.91 14.31
N VAL A 221 7.90 -16.44 13.11
CA VAL A 221 8.10 -15.73 11.84
C VAL A 221 6.86 -15.91 10.98
N TYR A 222 6.54 -14.85 10.25
CA TYR A 222 5.33 -14.76 9.46
C TYR A 222 5.70 -14.47 8.00
N PRO A 223 5.00 -15.04 7.00
CA PRO A 223 5.19 -14.67 5.60
C PRO A 223 5.18 -13.16 5.35
N GLY A 224 4.32 -12.41 6.04
CA GLY A 224 4.28 -10.94 6.00
C GLY A 224 5.58 -10.23 6.40
N ASP A 225 6.47 -10.87 7.17
CA ASP A 225 7.76 -10.30 7.59
C ASP A 225 8.69 -9.97 6.41
N CYS A 226 8.44 -10.59 5.24
CA CYS A 226 9.20 -10.32 4.02
C CYS A 226 8.98 -8.91 3.45
N LEU A 227 7.87 -8.26 3.81
CA LEU A 227 7.56 -6.88 3.42
C LEU A 227 8.30 -5.84 4.29
N ARG A 228 8.89 -6.27 5.41
CA ARG A 228 9.68 -5.44 6.33
C ARG A 228 8.94 -4.22 6.91
N LEU A 229 7.61 -4.20 6.81
CA LEU A 229 6.76 -3.17 7.41
C LEU A 229 6.95 -3.07 8.94
N TRP A 230 7.24 -4.19 9.59
CA TRP A 230 7.48 -4.28 11.03
C TRP A 230 8.70 -3.48 11.50
N GLU A 231 9.64 -3.13 10.61
CA GLU A 231 10.85 -2.38 10.98
C GLU A 231 10.55 -0.93 11.36
N GLU A 232 9.42 -0.40 10.88
CA GLU A 232 8.99 0.98 11.14
C GLU A 232 7.91 1.06 12.22
N VAL A 233 7.50 -0.08 12.80
CA VAL A 233 6.49 -0.15 13.85
C VAL A 233 7.11 0.18 15.21
N ASN A 234 6.52 1.15 15.90
CA ASN A 234 6.88 1.59 17.24
C ASN A 234 5.82 1.19 18.27
N ASP A 235 6.25 0.90 19.51
CA ASP A 235 5.31 0.44 20.54
C ASP A 235 4.45 1.55 21.16
N PHE A 236 5.01 2.76 21.29
CA PHE A 236 4.38 3.84 22.05
C PHE A 236 4.03 5.08 21.20
N GLN A 237 4.36 5.05 19.92
CA GLN A 237 4.17 6.17 18.99
C GLN A 237 3.19 5.80 17.88
N SER A 238 2.66 6.83 17.22
CA SER A 238 1.83 6.64 16.03
C SER A 238 2.59 5.89 14.95
N ASN A 239 1.94 4.89 14.36
CA ASN A 239 2.47 4.11 13.25
C ASN A 239 1.79 4.46 11.91
N GLN A 240 1.30 5.71 11.76
CA GLN A 240 0.73 6.20 10.50
C GLN A 240 1.63 6.00 9.27
N VAL A 241 2.96 6.08 9.45
CA VAL A 241 3.91 5.82 8.36
C VAL A 241 3.75 4.40 7.82
N VAL A 242 3.71 3.40 8.70
CA VAL A 242 3.52 2.00 8.30
C VAL A 242 2.15 1.80 7.67
N ILE A 243 1.11 2.38 8.27
CA ILE A 243 -0.26 2.34 7.77
C ILE A 243 -0.35 2.91 6.34
N SER A 244 0.45 3.94 6.00
CA SER A 244 0.46 4.56 4.67
C SER A 244 1.20 3.77 3.58
N ARG A 245 1.94 2.73 3.96
CA ARG A 245 2.71 1.87 3.03
C ARG A 245 2.07 0.52 2.75
N MET A 246 0.96 0.23 3.43
CA MET A 246 0.14 -0.97 3.24
C MET A 246 -0.94 -0.73 2.19
#